data_AF-A0A516NYZ7-F1
#
_entry.id   AF-A0A516NYZ7-F1
#
_cell.length_a   1.000
_cell.length_b   1.000
_cell.length_c   1.000
_cell.angle_alpha   90.00
_cell.angle_beta   90.00
_cell.angle_gamma   90.00
#
_symmetry.space_group_name_H-M   'P 1'
#
loop_
_entity.id
_entity.type
_entity.pdbx_description
1 polymer ?
#
loop_
_entity_poly.entity_id
_entity_poly.type
_entity_poly.pdbx_seq_one_letter_code
_entity_poly.pdbx_strand_id
1 'polypeptide(L)'
;MKTTVKMPFGIILLFTAFTLFTLLNSFRLEKKIENFDEINVKRINIIEKDGTIRMVIANKELQHSGRMDGKDWEKRERQAGMIFFNDLGDECGGLIYAAKKNSDGSVNSGMSITMDRYRDDQVLQILNDESIKGDKIMSQRGFFVNDYKSLEGIDARNKAYKDAEKITDEKLRNEKLREISKNHGSSNLLFLGKTKGNSQGLFIADQNGQPKLMIYVDDKGQPKIQTFDEKGEIKDFLLTGNK
;
A
#
# COMPACT_ATOMS: atom_id res chain seq x y z
N MET A 1 28.69 47.11 60.04
CA MET A 1 28.82 48.02 58.87
C MET A 1 28.35 47.26 57.64
N LYS A 2 27.23 47.64 57.00
CA LYS A 2 26.80 47.08 55.70
C LYS A 2 27.30 48.02 54.60
N THR A 3 28.36 47.63 53.91
CA THR A 3 28.91 48.41 52.79
C THR A 3 27.98 48.26 51.60
N THR A 4 27.26 49.32 51.22
CA THR A 4 26.38 49.31 50.05
C THR A 4 27.21 49.64 48.81
N VAL A 5 27.50 48.62 47.99
CA VAL A 5 28.18 48.82 46.71
C VAL A 5 27.17 49.45 45.74
N LYS A 6 27.35 50.73 45.41
CA LYS A 6 26.57 51.39 44.33
C LYS A 6 27.19 51.05 42.99
N MET A 7 26.52 50.21 42.22
CA MET A 7 26.92 49.92 40.85
C MET A 7 26.55 51.12 39.96
N PRO A 8 27.48 51.66 39.15
CA PRO A 8 27.19 52.81 38.30
C PRO A 8 26.13 52.44 37.25
N PHE A 9 25.19 53.36 37.00
CA PHE A 9 24.02 53.17 36.13
C PHE A 9 24.40 52.69 34.71
N GLY A 10 25.54 53.13 34.20
CA GLY A 10 26.09 52.68 32.91
C GLY A 10 26.41 51.18 32.87
N ILE A 11 26.90 50.60 33.97
CA ILE A 11 27.18 49.16 34.07
C ILE A 11 25.88 48.36 34.07
N ILE A 12 24.84 48.85 34.77
CA ILE A 12 23.52 48.23 34.77
C ILE A 12 22.96 48.20 33.35
N LEU A 13 22.93 49.34 32.65
CA LEU A 13 22.46 49.43 31.26
C LEU A 13 23.20 48.48 30.30
N LEU A 14 24.52 48.38 30.45
CA LEU A 14 25.35 47.52 29.61
C LEU A 14 25.06 46.04 29.87
N PHE A 15 24.89 45.68 31.15
CA PHE A 15 24.49 44.33 31.54
C PHE A 15 23.09 44.00 30.99
N THR A 16 22.10 44.88 31.15
CA THR A 16 20.74 44.66 30.64
C THR A 16 20.71 44.53 29.13
N ALA A 17 21.46 45.36 28.40
CA ALA A 17 21.57 45.28 26.94
C ALA A 17 22.23 43.97 26.48
N PHE A 18 23.28 43.53 27.17
CA PHE A 18 23.93 42.25 26.91
C PHE A 18 23.00 41.07 27.18
N THR A 19 22.29 41.06 28.31
CA THR A 19 21.31 40.02 28.63
C THR A 19 20.19 39.99 27.59
N LEU A 20 19.67 41.15 27.18
CA LEU A 20 18.63 41.23 26.15
C LEU A 20 19.13 40.73 24.79
N PHE A 21 20.36 41.09 24.39
CA PHE A 21 20.99 40.59 23.17
C PHE A 21 21.15 39.07 23.19
N THR A 22 21.60 38.49 24.30
CA THR A 22 21.71 37.02 24.43
C THR A 22 20.35 36.36 24.38
N LEU A 23 19.33 36.86 25.10
CA LEU A 23 17.97 36.32 25.07
C LEU A 23 17.35 36.36 23.67
N LEU A 24 17.58 37.44 22.91
CA LEU A 24 17.06 37.57 21.54
C LEU A 24 17.76 36.63 20.54
N ASN A 25 19.02 36.26 20.78
CA ASN A 25 19.78 35.38 19.89
C ASN A 25 19.76 33.90 20.32
N SER A 26 19.50 33.59 21.59
CA SER A 26 19.50 32.23 22.13
C SER A 26 18.38 31.33 21.58
N PHE A 27 17.32 31.91 21.00
CA PHE A 27 16.20 31.16 20.42
C PHE A 27 16.28 30.99 18.90
N ARG A 28 17.45 31.21 18.30
CA ARG A 28 17.67 30.81 16.91
C ARG A 28 17.82 29.29 16.86
N LEU A 29 16.70 28.60 16.60
CA LEU A 29 16.71 27.21 16.16
C LEU A 29 17.44 27.16 14.82
N GLU A 30 18.76 26.97 14.88
CA GLU A 30 19.55 26.68 13.70
C GLU A 30 19.05 25.36 13.13
N LYS A 31 18.57 25.39 11.90
CA LYS A 31 18.13 24.18 11.20
C LYS A 31 19.36 23.35 10.86
N LYS A 32 19.80 22.55 11.82
CA LYS A 32 20.90 21.63 11.62
C LYS A 32 20.38 20.41 10.88
N ILE A 33 21.01 20.10 9.75
CA ILE A 33 20.80 18.82 9.05
C ILE A 33 21.66 17.80 9.79
N GLU A 34 21.00 16.82 10.41
CA GLU A 34 21.71 15.72 11.06
C GLU A 34 22.15 14.69 10.01
N ASN A 35 23.38 14.19 10.16
CA ASN A 35 23.93 13.12 9.33
C ASN A 35 24.14 11.90 10.23
N PHE A 36 23.73 10.74 9.75
CA PHE A 36 23.89 9.47 10.44
C PHE A 36 24.53 8.48 9.48
N ASP A 37 25.47 7.67 9.96
CA ASP A 37 25.97 6.53 9.20
C ASP A 37 24.93 5.39 9.20
N GLU A 38 24.28 5.15 10.34
CA GLU A 38 23.21 4.16 10.51
C GLU A 38 22.19 4.63 11.55
N ILE A 39 20.92 4.25 11.36
CA ILE A 39 19.86 4.42 12.36
C ILE A 39 19.09 3.11 12.57
N ASN A 40 18.87 2.74 13.84
CA ASN A 40 17.99 1.63 14.23
C ASN A 40 16.71 2.21 14.84
N VAL A 41 15.63 2.20 14.09
CA VAL A 41 14.35 2.80 14.47
C VAL A 41 13.18 1.88 14.15
N LYS A 42 12.10 2.00 14.91
CA LYS A 42 10.87 1.24 14.64
C LYS A 42 9.99 1.87 13.55
N ARG A 43 10.10 3.19 13.38
CA ARG A 43 9.27 3.99 12.47
C ARG A 43 9.94 5.31 12.10
N ILE A 44 9.78 5.72 10.84
CA ILE A 44 10.12 7.03 10.29
C ILE A 44 8.85 7.62 9.66
N ASN A 45 8.53 8.87 9.97
CA ASN A 45 7.49 9.64 9.31
C ASN A 45 8.13 10.77 8.51
N ILE A 46 7.77 10.89 7.24
CA ILE A 46 8.03 12.10 6.45
C ILE A 46 6.77 12.95 6.49
N ILE A 47 6.91 14.19 6.96
CA ILE A 47 5.80 15.11 7.19
C ILE A 47 6.07 16.47 6.55
N GLU A 48 4.99 17.14 6.16
CA GLU A 48 4.98 18.55 5.80
C GLU A 48 5.09 19.47 7.03
N LYS A 49 5.25 20.77 6.78
CA LYS A 49 5.32 21.80 7.84
C LYS A 49 4.05 21.85 8.72
N ASP A 50 2.90 21.53 8.15
CA ASP A 50 1.61 21.51 8.84
C ASP A 50 1.34 20.17 9.56
N GLY A 51 2.26 19.21 9.47
CA GLY A 51 2.13 17.88 10.04
C GLY A 51 1.46 16.85 9.13
N THR A 52 1.07 17.22 7.91
CA THR A 52 0.53 16.26 6.93
C THR A 52 1.57 15.19 6.61
N ILE A 53 1.17 13.92 6.66
CA ILE A 53 2.07 12.79 6.39
C ILE A 53 2.24 12.63 4.87
N ARG A 54 3.47 12.34 4.42
CA ARG A 54 3.81 12.01 3.02
C ARG A 54 4.31 10.59 2.84
N MET A 55 4.99 10.06 3.84
CA MET A 55 5.47 8.68 3.83
C MET A 55 5.64 8.15 5.26
N VAL A 56 5.33 6.88 5.46
CA VAL A 56 5.63 6.15 6.69
C VAL A 56 6.44 4.92 6.37
N ILE A 57 7.65 4.80 6.94
CA ILE A 57 8.45 3.57 6.93
C ILE A 57 8.35 2.97 8.33
N ALA A 58 7.79 1.78 8.49
CA ALA A 58 7.56 1.22 9.81
C ALA A 58 7.64 -0.31 9.85
N ASN A 59 7.95 -0.83 11.04
CA ASN A 59 7.71 -2.22 11.36
C ASN A 59 6.19 -2.53 11.44
N LYS A 60 5.85 -3.81 11.56
CA LYS A 60 4.47 -4.31 11.63
C LYS A 60 3.65 -3.70 12.78
N GLU A 61 4.27 -3.49 13.94
CA GLU A 61 3.59 -3.03 15.17
C GLU A 61 3.18 -1.56 15.09
N LEU A 62 4.01 -0.72 14.46
CA LEU A 62 3.83 0.73 14.39
C LEU A 62 3.37 1.24 13.02
N GLN A 63 2.97 0.35 12.12
CA GLN A 63 2.54 0.74 10.77
C GLN A 63 1.29 1.64 10.81
N HIS A 64 1.19 2.57 9.87
CA HIS A 64 0.04 3.46 9.72
C HIS A 64 -1.18 2.68 9.21
N SER A 65 -2.37 2.86 9.81
CA SER A 65 -3.59 2.14 9.44
C SER A 65 -4.03 2.42 8.00
N GLY A 66 -3.73 3.62 7.52
CA GLY A 66 -4.19 4.21 6.26
C GLY A 66 -4.98 5.47 6.56
N ARG A 67 -5.10 6.36 5.56
CA ARG A 67 -5.84 7.62 5.67
C ARG A 67 -6.62 7.85 4.38
N MET A 68 -7.85 8.31 4.51
CA MET A 68 -8.70 8.72 3.39
C MET A 68 -9.57 9.90 3.81
N ASP A 69 -9.70 10.90 2.93
CA ASP A 69 -10.45 12.14 3.14
C ASP A 69 -10.12 12.80 4.48
N GLY A 70 -8.83 12.86 4.83
CA GLY A 70 -8.33 13.47 6.06
C GLY A 70 -8.62 12.67 7.35
N LYS A 71 -9.15 11.44 7.24
CA LYS A 71 -9.46 10.57 8.37
C LYS A 71 -8.60 9.31 8.38
N ASP A 72 -7.94 9.06 9.50
CA ASP A 72 -7.25 7.78 9.73
C ASP A 72 -8.25 6.64 9.85
N TRP A 73 -7.92 5.52 9.21
CA TRP A 73 -8.67 4.28 9.41
C TRP A 73 -8.44 3.72 10.82
N GLU A 74 -9.41 2.92 11.28
CA GLU A 74 -9.29 2.18 12.53
C GLU A 74 -7.99 1.35 12.55
N LYS A 75 -7.41 1.21 13.75
CA LYS A 75 -6.18 0.44 13.92
C LYS A 75 -6.38 -0.97 13.38
N ARG A 76 -5.54 -1.35 12.42
CA ARG A 76 -5.56 -2.66 11.78
C ARG A 76 -4.17 -3.26 11.70
N GLU A 77 -4.09 -4.59 11.64
CA GLU A 77 -2.83 -5.27 11.41
C GLU A 77 -2.38 -5.04 9.95
N ARG A 78 -1.18 -4.49 9.77
CA ARG A 78 -0.55 -4.28 8.46
C ARG A 78 0.89 -4.76 8.49
N GLN A 79 1.38 -5.23 7.35
CA GLN A 79 2.76 -5.66 7.19
C GLN A 79 3.74 -4.50 7.36
N ALA A 80 4.99 -4.83 7.66
CA ALA A 80 6.08 -3.86 7.64
C ALA A 80 6.30 -3.33 6.22
N GLY A 81 6.84 -2.12 6.12
CA GLY A 81 7.17 -1.51 4.83
C GLY A 81 6.95 0.00 4.81
N MET A 82 6.73 0.52 3.61
CA MET A 82 6.59 1.93 3.29
C MET A 82 5.17 2.23 2.78
N ILE A 83 4.48 3.21 3.35
CA ILE A 83 3.16 3.67 2.89
C ILE A 83 3.28 5.11 2.40
N PHE A 84 2.73 5.40 1.22
CA PHE A 84 2.78 6.72 0.59
C PHE A 84 1.45 7.45 0.77
N PHE A 85 1.53 8.77 0.92
CA PHE A 85 0.38 9.66 1.05
C PHE A 85 0.50 10.81 0.04
N ASN A 86 -0.61 11.13 -0.64
CA ASN A 86 -0.67 12.22 -1.61
C ASN A 86 -0.69 13.60 -0.92
N ASP A 87 -0.80 14.68 -1.71
CA ASP A 87 -0.77 16.05 -1.19
C ASP A 87 -1.93 16.38 -0.24
N LEU A 88 -3.08 15.72 -0.41
CA LEU A 88 -4.24 15.81 0.48
C LEU A 88 -4.08 14.98 1.76
N GLY A 89 -3.02 14.17 1.83
CA GLY A 89 -2.72 13.29 2.95
C GLY A 89 -3.40 11.92 2.86
N ASP A 90 -4.00 11.56 1.73
CA ASP A 90 -4.63 10.24 1.55
C ASP A 90 -3.62 9.18 1.14
N GLU A 91 -3.77 7.95 1.64
CA GLU A 91 -2.96 6.81 1.21
C GLU A 91 -3.12 6.61 -0.31
N CYS A 92 -2.00 6.45 -1.02
CA CYS A 92 -1.97 6.31 -2.48
C CYS A 92 -1.11 5.13 -2.95
N GLY A 93 -0.83 4.20 -2.06
CA GLY A 93 -0.06 3.00 -2.32
C GLY A 93 1.03 2.73 -1.29
N GLY A 94 1.84 1.71 -1.54
CA GLY A 94 2.89 1.32 -0.62
C GLY A 94 3.78 0.21 -1.14
N LEU A 95 4.88 0.00 -0.42
CA LEU A 95 5.70 -1.19 -0.48
C LEU A 95 5.49 -1.96 0.83
N ILE A 96 5.01 -3.19 0.75
CA ILE A 96 4.88 -4.08 1.92
C ILE A 96 5.57 -5.40 1.69
N TYR A 97 6.04 -6.02 2.77
CA TYR A 97 6.64 -7.34 2.74
C TYR A 97 6.41 -8.09 4.05
N ALA A 98 6.27 -9.40 3.96
CA ALA A 98 6.14 -10.26 5.12
C ALA A 98 6.55 -11.69 4.80
N ALA A 99 6.95 -12.39 5.86
CA ALA A 99 6.97 -13.83 5.90
C ALA A 99 6.33 -14.30 7.20
N LYS A 100 5.55 -15.38 7.15
CA LYS A 100 4.93 -16.00 8.32
C LYS A 100 5.07 -17.50 8.20
N LYS A 101 5.69 -18.11 9.20
CA LYS A 101 5.64 -19.55 9.42
C LYS A 101 4.39 -19.87 10.27
N ASN A 102 3.58 -20.80 9.79
CA ASN A 102 2.38 -21.27 10.46
C ASN A 102 2.70 -22.43 11.41
N SER A 103 1.77 -22.74 12.32
CA SER A 103 1.92 -23.82 13.29
C SER A 103 2.05 -25.21 12.64
N ASP A 104 1.48 -25.40 11.45
CA ASP A 104 1.59 -26.64 10.67
C ASP A 104 2.91 -26.75 9.88
N GLY A 105 3.84 -25.81 10.09
CA GLY A 105 5.14 -25.75 9.41
C GLY A 105 5.11 -25.10 8.03
N SER A 106 3.93 -24.79 7.48
CA SER A 106 3.83 -24.05 6.20
C SER A 106 4.35 -22.63 6.34
N VAL A 107 4.83 -22.05 5.23
CA VAL A 107 5.34 -20.68 5.17
C VAL A 107 4.58 -19.92 4.11
N ASN A 108 4.14 -18.70 4.45
CA ASN A 108 3.68 -17.72 3.48
C ASN A 108 4.72 -16.60 3.42
N SER A 109 5.14 -16.20 2.23
CA SER A 109 6.06 -15.09 2.01
C SER A 109 5.59 -14.24 0.85
N GLY A 110 5.70 -12.93 0.98
CA GLY A 110 5.36 -12.06 -0.12
C GLY A 110 5.87 -10.64 0.03
N MET A 111 5.88 -9.96 -1.11
CA MET A 111 6.21 -8.56 -1.27
C MET A 111 5.28 -7.95 -2.31
N SER A 112 4.78 -6.75 -2.04
CA SER A 112 3.87 -6.03 -2.93
C SER A 112 4.25 -4.56 -3.00
N ILE A 113 4.38 -4.03 -4.21
CA ILE A 113 4.42 -2.60 -4.49
C ILE A 113 3.09 -2.24 -5.13
N THR A 114 2.37 -1.28 -4.56
CA THR A 114 1.04 -0.87 -5.00
C THR A 114 0.99 0.60 -5.35
N MET A 115 0.16 0.92 -6.34
CA MET A 115 -0.33 2.27 -6.57
C MET A 115 -1.84 2.25 -6.60
N ASP A 116 -2.42 3.13 -5.79
CA ASP A 116 -3.86 3.17 -5.58
C ASP A 116 -4.49 4.18 -6.53
N ARG A 117 -5.76 3.97 -6.88
CA ARG A 117 -6.54 4.99 -7.58
C ARG A 117 -6.81 6.15 -6.62
N TYR A 118 -7.04 7.35 -7.16
CA TYR A 118 -7.55 8.44 -6.35
C TYR A 118 -8.83 8.05 -5.60
N ARG A 119 -8.76 8.10 -4.26
CA ARG A 119 -9.83 7.72 -3.31
C ARG A 119 -10.31 6.28 -3.41
N ASP A 120 -9.53 5.41 -4.06
CA ASP A 120 -9.81 3.99 -4.13
C ASP A 120 -8.52 3.19 -3.89
N ASP A 121 -8.52 1.89 -4.18
CA ASP A 121 -7.42 0.97 -3.91
C ASP A 121 -6.70 0.61 -5.22
N GLN A 122 -5.86 -0.42 -5.15
CA GLN A 122 -4.84 -0.82 -6.10
C GLN A 122 -5.29 -0.92 -7.56
N VAL A 123 -4.79 0.01 -8.39
CA VAL A 123 -4.90 -0.06 -9.86
C VAL A 123 -3.64 -0.59 -10.52
N LEU A 124 -2.48 -0.45 -9.87
CA LEU A 124 -1.23 -1.07 -10.30
C LEU A 124 -0.60 -1.84 -9.14
N GLN A 125 -0.04 -3.02 -9.44
CA GLN A 125 0.67 -3.80 -8.45
C GLN A 125 1.83 -4.59 -9.09
N ILE A 126 2.97 -4.62 -8.39
CA ILE A 126 4.03 -5.61 -8.59
C ILE A 126 4.01 -6.55 -7.39
N LEU A 127 3.81 -7.84 -7.62
CA LEU A 127 3.61 -8.84 -6.58
C LEU A 127 4.61 -9.99 -6.70
N ASN A 128 5.07 -10.48 -5.55
CA ASN A 128 5.53 -11.85 -5.36
C ASN A 128 4.77 -12.43 -4.16
N ASP A 129 4.05 -13.52 -4.35
CA ASP A 129 3.27 -14.25 -3.35
C ASP A 129 3.63 -15.73 -3.41
N GLU A 130 4.04 -16.30 -2.28
CA GLU A 130 4.50 -17.67 -2.16
C GLU A 130 3.88 -18.35 -0.94
N SER A 131 3.35 -19.55 -1.14
CA SER A 131 2.90 -20.46 -0.10
C SER A 131 3.64 -21.78 -0.22
N ILE A 132 4.33 -22.17 0.85
CA ILE A 132 5.24 -23.31 0.90
C ILE A 132 4.71 -24.31 1.93
N LYS A 133 4.54 -25.56 1.53
CA LYS A 133 4.10 -26.65 2.42
C LYS A 133 4.81 -27.95 2.04
N GLY A 134 5.73 -28.41 2.90
CA GLY A 134 6.66 -29.48 2.56
C GLY A 134 7.49 -29.09 1.33
N ASP A 135 7.58 -29.99 0.36
CA ASP A 135 8.32 -29.75 -0.90
C ASP A 135 7.50 -29.03 -1.98
N LYS A 136 6.27 -28.59 -1.65
CA LYS A 136 5.39 -27.90 -2.60
C LYS A 136 5.45 -26.40 -2.41
N ILE A 137 5.69 -25.69 -3.51
CA ILE A 137 5.63 -24.23 -3.60
C ILE A 137 4.50 -23.85 -4.54
N MET A 138 3.50 -23.14 -4.02
CA MET A 138 2.50 -22.43 -4.82
C MET A 138 2.90 -20.97 -4.87
N SER A 139 3.01 -20.39 -6.06
CA SER A 139 3.44 -18.99 -6.19
C SER A 139 2.76 -18.24 -7.33
N GLN A 140 2.56 -16.95 -7.12
CA GLN A 140 2.16 -15.97 -8.12
C GLN A 140 3.13 -14.81 -8.08
N ARG A 141 3.62 -14.38 -9.24
CA ARG A 141 4.47 -13.19 -9.32
C ARG A 141 4.28 -12.48 -10.63
N GLY A 142 4.25 -11.16 -10.61
CA GLY A 142 4.04 -10.38 -11.82
C GLY A 142 3.54 -8.98 -11.57
N PHE A 143 3.15 -8.36 -12.68
CA PHE A 143 2.57 -7.04 -12.76
C PHE A 143 1.08 -7.14 -13.04
N PHE A 144 0.29 -6.35 -12.32
CA PHE A 144 -1.17 -6.30 -12.42
C PHE A 144 -1.60 -4.89 -12.76
N VAL A 145 -2.57 -4.79 -13.67
CA VAL A 145 -3.38 -3.59 -13.89
C VAL A 145 -4.82 -3.94 -13.54
N ASN A 146 -5.40 -3.21 -12.60
CA ASN A 146 -6.79 -3.34 -12.20
C ASN A 146 -7.52 -2.03 -12.43
N ASP A 147 -8.84 -2.07 -12.41
CA ASP A 147 -9.66 -0.88 -12.34
C ASP A 147 -10.93 -1.11 -11.49
N TYR A 148 -11.53 -0.01 -11.06
CA TYR A 148 -12.77 0.02 -10.27
C TYR A 148 -13.90 0.66 -11.09
N LYS A 149 -15.11 0.11 -10.96
CA LYS A 149 -16.27 0.59 -11.74
C LYS A 149 -16.91 1.86 -11.18
N SER A 150 -16.75 2.12 -9.88
CA SER A 150 -17.38 3.23 -9.18
C SER A 150 -16.37 4.34 -8.85
N LEU A 151 -16.85 5.58 -8.83
CA LEU A 151 -16.10 6.75 -8.33
C LEU A 151 -16.41 7.07 -6.85
N GLU A 152 -17.27 6.28 -6.21
CA GLU A 152 -17.64 6.47 -4.79
C GLU A 152 -16.47 6.16 -3.83
N GLY A 153 -15.45 5.45 -4.32
CA GLY A 153 -14.22 5.18 -3.59
C GLY A 153 -14.29 4.04 -2.58
N ILE A 154 -13.16 3.80 -1.92
CA ILE A 154 -12.95 2.66 -1.03
C ILE A 154 -13.85 2.71 0.22
N ASP A 155 -14.12 3.90 0.77
CA ASP A 155 -14.92 4.05 1.99
C ASP A 155 -16.38 3.65 1.77
N ALA A 156 -16.98 4.07 0.66
CA ALA A 156 -18.34 3.68 0.29
C ALA A 156 -18.44 2.17 0.06
N ARG A 157 -17.46 1.59 -0.66
CA ARG A 157 -17.38 0.14 -0.88
C ARG A 157 -17.24 -0.64 0.43
N ASN A 158 -16.33 -0.22 1.31
CA ASN A 158 -16.10 -0.85 2.61
C ASN A 158 -17.34 -0.78 3.50
N LYS A 159 -18.06 0.36 3.48
CA LYS A 159 -19.33 0.50 4.19
C LYS A 159 -20.37 -0.49 3.64
N ALA A 160 -20.50 -0.62 2.32
CA ALA A 160 -21.43 -1.56 1.70
C ALA A 160 -21.14 -3.01 2.13
N TYR A 161 -19.86 -3.41 2.15
CA TYR A 161 -19.44 -4.72 2.64
C TYR A 161 -19.80 -4.92 4.12
N LYS A 162 -19.46 -3.96 4.99
CA LYS A 162 -19.78 -4.02 6.43
C LYS A 162 -21.29 -4.11 6.69
N ASP A 163 -22.11 -3.44 5.88
CA ASP A 163 -23.57 -3.52 6.02
C ASP A 163 -24.13 -4.86 5.53
N ALA A 164 -23.57 -5.43 4.46
CA ALA A 164 -23.93 -6.76 3.98
C ALA A 164 -23.57 -7.85 5.00
N GLU A 165 -22.43 -7.73 5.69
CA GLU A 165 -22.00 -8.69 6.71
C GLU A 165 -22.94 -8.78 7.93
N LYS A 166 -23.75 -7.75 8.19
CA LYS A 166 -24.76 -7.74 9.26
C LYS A 166 -25.99 -8.60 8.93
N ILE A 167 -26.15 -9.03 7.68
CA ILE A 167 -27.27 -9.86 7.26
C ILE A 167 -27.09 -11.27 7.83
N THR A 168 -28.03 -11.69 8.68
CA THR A 168 -28.00 -13.00 9.33
C THR A 168 -28.20 -14.15 8.33
N ASP A 169 -29.13 -13.98 7.39
CA ASP A 169 -29.40 -14.95 6.33
C ASP A 169 -28.17 -15.09 5.40
N GLU A 170 -27.59 -16.28 5.37
CA GLU A 170 -26.36 -16.53 4.63
C GLU A 170 -26.54 -16.42 3.12
N LYS A 171 -27.67 -16.89 2.59
CA LYS A 171 -27.92 -16.86 1.14
C LYS A 171 -28.07 -15.41 0.68
N LEU A 172 -28.88 -14.63 1.38
CA LEU A 172 -29.08 -13.21 1.09
C LEU A 172 -27.79 -12.41 1.28
N ARG A 173 -27.02 -12.68 2.35
CA ARG A 173 -25.70 -12.08 2.56
C ARG A 173 -24.77 -12.36 1.38
N ASN A 174 -24.65 -13.62 0.96
CA ASN A 174 -23.76 -14.02 -0.13
C ASN A 174 -24.22 -13.46 -1.48
N GLU A 175 -25.54 -13.35 -1.73
CA GLU A 175 -26.09 -12.64 -2.89
C GLU A 175 -25.71 -11.16 -2.88
N LYS A 176 -25.88 -10.48 -1.73
CA LYS A 176 -25.52 -9.06 -1.60
C LYS A 176 -24.02 -8.81 -1.76
N LEU A 177 -23.17 -9.65 -1.16
CA LEU A 177 -21.71 -9.54 -1.30
C LEU A 177 -21.26 -9.71 -2.76
N ARG A 178 -21.90 -10.63 -3.51
CA ARG A 178 -21.64 -10.81 -4.94
C ARG A 178 -22.08 -9.61 -5.77
N GLU A 179 -23.25 -9.03 -5.46
CA GLU A 179 -23.73 -7.80 -6.10
C GLU A 179 -22.75 -6.64 -5.88
N ILE A 180 -22.30 -6.43 -4.64
CA ILE A 180 -21.31 -5.39 -4.30
C ILE A 180 -20.01 -5.62 -5.07
N SER A 181 -19.48 -6.84 -5.07
CA SER A 181 -18.26 -7.19 -5.81
C SER A 181 -18.39 -6.92 -7.31
N LYS A 182 -19.53 -7.29 -7.91
CA LYS A 182 -19.80 -7.09 -9.34
C LYS A 182 -19.85 -5.61 -9.73
N ASN A 183 -20.42 -4.77 -8.87
CA ASN A 183 -20.70 -3.36 -9.17
C ASN A 183 -19.62 -2.40 -8.67
N HIS A 184 -18.90 -2.74 -7.60
CA HIS A 184 -17.93 -1.86 -6.94
C HIS A 184 -16.55 -2.49 -6.77
N GLY A 185 -16.40 -3.80 -7.00
CA GLY A 185 -15.12 -4.50 -6.89
C GLY A 185 -14.15 -4.16 -8.00
N SER A 186 -12.89 -4.53 -7.78
CA SER A 186 -11.82 -4.40 -8.78
C SER A 186 -11.99 -5.42 -9.90
N SER A 187 -11.75 -5.01 -11.14
CA SER A 187 -11.61 -5.88 -12.30
C SER A 187 -10.13 -5.94 -12.69
N ASN A 188 -9.55 -7.13 -12.81
CA ASN A 188 -8.20 -7.27 -13.34
C ASN A 188 -8.24 -7.15 -14.87
N LEU A 189 -7.55 -6.15 -15.41
CA LEU A 189 -7.54 -5.83 -16.84
C LEU A 189 -6.31 -6.41 -17.54
N LEU A 190 -5.20 -6.48 -16.81
CA LEU A 190 -3.96 -7.05 -17.31
C LEU A 190 -3.23 -7.78 -16.19
N PHE A 191 -2.67 -8.92 -16.54
CA PHE A 191 -1.66 -9.62 -15.75
C PHE A 191 -0.49 -9.99 -16.65
N LEU A 192 0.73 -9.66 -16.22
CA LEU A 192 1.98 -10.09 -16.83
C LEU A 192 2.82 -10.81 -15.78
N GLY A 193 2.98 -12.13 -15.92
CA GLY A 193 3.81 -12.90 -15.02
C GLY A 193 3.44 -14.38 -14.91
N LYS A 194 3.78 -14.98 -13.78
CA LYS A 194 3.53 -16.38 -13.45
C LYS A 194 2.27 -16.53 -12.59
N THR A 195 1.33 -17.36 -13.02
CA THR A 195 0.12 -17.71 -12.28
C THR A 195 0.39 -18.78 -11.21
N LYS A 196 -0.58 -18.96 -10.29
CA LYS A 196 -0.57 -20.08 -9.32
C LYS A 196 -0.63 -21.45 -9.99
N GLY A 197 -1.19 -21.52 -11.20
CA GLY A 197 -1.22 -22.71 -12.04
C GLY A 197 0.05 -22.94 -12.87
N ASN A 198 1.15 -22.21 -12.59
CA ASN A 198 2.44 -22.30 -13.30
C ASN A 198 2.46 -21.85 -14.76
N SER A 199 1.35 -21.34 -15.30
CA SER A 199 1.36 -20.66 -16.59
C SER A 199 2.09 -19.33 -16.48
N GLN A 200 2.81 -18.94 -17.54
CA GLN A 200 3.61 -17.72 -17.58
C GLN A 200 3.29 -16.94 -18.85
N GLY A 201 2.89 -15.68 -18.71
CA GLY A 201 2.54 -14.89 -19.88
C GLY A 201 1.83 -13.59 -19.60
N LEU A 202 1.21 -13.08 -20.67
CA LEU A 202 0.39 -11.89 -20.73
C LEU A 202 -1.08 -12.30 -20.86
N PHE A 203 -1.91 -11.80 -19.95
CA PHE A 203 -3.33 -12.07 -19.87
C PHE A 203 -4.05 -10.73 -19.88
N ILE A 204 -4.94 -10.51 -20.84
CA ILE A 204 -5.65 -9.25 -21.04
C ILE A 204 -7.15 -9.52 -21.01
N ALA A 205 -7.86 -8.69 -20.25
CA ALA A 205 -9.29 -8.69 -20.12
C ALA A 205 -9.91 -7.38 -20.62
N ASP A 206 -11.22 -7.40 -20.84
CA ASP A 206 -12.00 -6.18 -21.08
C ASP A 206 -12.21 -5.39 -19.77
N GLN A 207 -12.87 -4.23 -19.89
CA GLN A 207 -13.22 -3.34 -18.77
C GLN A 207 -14.06 -3.98 -17.65
N ASN A 208 -14.66 -5.15 -17.90
CA ASN A 208 -15.42 -5.91 -16.91
C ASN A 208 -14.61 -7.07 -16.30
N GLY A 209 -13.33 -7.21 -16.67
CA GLY A 209 -12.48 -8.32 -16.26
C GLY A 209 -12.74 -9.62 -17.02
N GLN A 210 -13.46 -9.60 -18.15
CA GLN A 210 -13.64 -10.80 -18.96
C GLN A 210 -12.40 -11.02 -19.84
N PRO A 211 -11.76 -12.20 -19.82
CA PRO A 211 -10.60 -12.48 -20.66
C PRO A 211 -10.89 -12.22 -22.14
N LYS A 212 -9.92 -11.64 -22.87
CA LYS A 212 -10.00 -11.38 -24.31
C LYS A 212 -8.80 -11.90 -25.08
N LEU A 213 -7.61 -11.84 -24.50
CA LEU A 213 -6.37 -12.32 -25.11
C LEU A 213 -5.45 -12.90 -24.05
N MET A 214 -4.87 -14.06 -24.35
CA MET A 214 -3.82 -14.68 -23.55
C MET A 214 -2.66 -15.09 -24.46
N ILE A 215 -1.45 -14.70 -24.10
CA ILE A 215 -0.20 -15.11 -24.74
C ILE A 215 0.68 -15.68 -23.64
N TYR A 216 0.82 -16.99 -23.58
CA TYR A 216 1.44 -17.65 -22.43
C TYR A 216 2.07 -18.99 -22.78
N VAL A 217 2.91 -19.48 -21.87
CA VAL A 217 3.36 -20.87 -21.81
C VAL A 217 2.58 -21.55 -20.71
N ASP A 218 1.94 -22.68 -21.01
CA ASP A 218 1.16 -23.44 -20.03
C ASP A 218 2.06 -24.21 -19.05
N ASP A 219 1.45 -24.92 -18.10
CA ASP A 219 2.16 -25.70 -17.08
C ASP A 219 2.94 -26.91 -17.65
N LYS A 220 2.69 -27.28 -18.91
CA LYS A 220 3.39 -28.34 -19.64
C LYS A 220 4.47 -27.79 -20.56
N GLY A 221 4.71 -26.48 -20.58
CA GLY A 221 5.70 -25.84 -21.43
C GLY A 221 5.23 -25.55 -22.84
N GLN A 222 3.94 -25.72 -23.15
CA GLN A 222 3.42 -25.49 -24.49
C GLN A 222 3.05 -24.02 -24.70
N PRO A 223 3.52 -23.38 -25.78
CA PRO A 223 3.15 -22.00 -26.08
C PRO A 223 1.68 -21.92 -26.53
N LYS A 224 1.00 -20.85 -26.14
CA LYS A 224 -0.41 -20.59 -26.41
C LYS A 224 -0.63 -19.13 -26.81
N ILE A 225 -1.44 -18.92 -27.84
CA ILE A 225 -2.04 -17.63 -28.19
C ILE A 225 -3.53 -17.86 -28.33
N GLN A 226 -4.32 -17.37 -27.37
CA GLN A 226 -5.74 -17.65 -27.26
C GLN A 226 -6.54 -16.36 -27.19
N THR A 227 -7.64 -16.28 -27.95
CA THR A 227 -8.64 -15.22 -27.80
C THR A 227 -9.96 -15.77 -27.31
N PHE A 228 -10.78 -14.91 -26.73
CA PHE A 228 -12.14 -15.22 -26.28
C PHE A 228 -13.14 -14.35 -27.02
N ASP A 229 -14.25 -14.95 -27.45
CA ASP A 229 -15.38 -14.21 -28.01
C ASP A 229 -16.32 -13.63 -26.93
N GLU A 230 -17.49 -13.12 -27.34
CA GLU A 230 -18.49 -12.58 -26.41
C GLU A 230 -19.18 -13.66 -25.56
N LYS A 231 -19.17 -14.92 -25.99
CA LYS A 231 -19.72 -16.07 -25.25
C LYS A 231 -18.68 -16.75 -24.36
N GLY A 232 -17.40 -16.36 -24.49
CA GLY A 232 -16.27 -16.98 -23.81
C GLY A 232 -15.72 -18.21 -24.54
N GLU A 233 -16.09 -18.43 -25.79
CA GLU A 233 -15.51 -19.49 -26.63
C GLU A 233 -14.05 -19.16 -26.95
N ILE A 234 -13.17 -20.15 -26.79
CA ILE A 234 -11.73 -20.00 -26.94
C ILE A 234 -11.32 -20.36 -28.37
N LYS A 235 -10.54 -19.48 -29.00
CA LYS A 235 -9.83 -19.77 -30.25
C LYS A 235 -8.33 -19.79 -30.01
N ASP A 236 -7.69 -20.93 -30.26
CA ASP A 236 -6.23 -21.10 -30.23
C ASP A 236 -5.65 -20.79 -31.63
N PHE A 237 -4.62 -19.95 -31.68
CA PHE A 237 -3.95 -19.55 -32.92
C PHE A 237 -2.65 -20.30 -33.18
N LEU A 238 -2.16 -21.07 -32.19
CA LEU A 238 -0.99 -21.92 -32.38
C LEU A 238 -1.43 -23.34 -32.70
N LEU A 239 -1.07 -23.81 -33.89
CA LEU A 239 -1.17 -25.22 -34.22
C LEU A 239 -0.14 -25.97 -33.37
N THR A 240 -0.61 -26.77 -32.42
CA THR A 240 0.24 -27.77 -31.77
C THR A 240 0.45 -28.89 -32.78
N GLY A 241 1.50 -28.74 -33.60
CA GLY A 241 1.93 -29.78 -34.52
C GLY A 241 2.49 -30.94 -33.72
N ASN A 242 1.79 -32.07 -33.71
CA ASN A 242 2.46 -33.36 -33.57
C ASN A 242 3.39 -33.50 -34.79
N LYS A 243 4.69 -33.34 -34.57
CA LYS A 243 5.71 -33.94 -35.42
C LYS A 243 6.26 -35.15 -34.68
#